data_AF-A0A2V9U1C9-F1
#
_entry.id   AF-A0A2V9U1C9-F1
#
_cell.length_a   1.000
_cell.length_b   1.000
_cell.length_c   1.000
_cell.angle_alpha   90.00
_cell.angle_beta   90.00
_cell.angle_gamma   90.00
#
_symmetry.space_group_name_H-M   'P 1'
#
loop_
_entity.id
_entity.type
_entity.pdbx_description
1 polymer ?
#
loop_
_entity_poly.entity_id
_entity_poly.type
_entity_poly.pdbx_seq_one_letter_code
_entity_poly.pdbx_strand_id
1 'polypeptide(L)' 'MFTLSGRMEAAQVLQLKKLFERDYRHIILDLRDVRLADRDAVRFLRGCEADGMRLENCPAYVREWMDREKD' A
#
# COMPACT_ATOMS: atom_id res chain seq x y z
N MET A 1 5.83 -5.12 11.76
CA MET A 1 4.91 -4.01 11.41
C MET A 1 5.75 -2.91 10.80
N PHE A 2 5.38 -2.42 9.63
CA PHE A 2 6.02 -1.30 8.95
C PHE A 2 5.05 -0.13 8.93
N THR A 3 5.54 1.08 9.18
CA THR A 3 4.74 2.30 9.10
C THR A 3 5.16 3.08 7.86
N LEU A 4 4.17 3.49 7.07
CA LEU A 4 4.37 4.42 5.97
C LEU A 4 3.84 5.80 6.33
N SER A 5 4.60 6.81 5.96
CA SER A 5 4.28 8.21 6.23
C SER A 5 4.61 9.08 5.03
N GLY A 6 3.88 10.17 4.85
CA GLY A 6 4.16 11.15 3.80
C GLY A 6 3.46 10.82 2.48
N ARG A 7 4.20 10.82 1.38
CA ARG A 7 3.68 10.62 0.02
C ARG A 7 4.16 9.30 -0.56
N MET A 8 3.24 8.57 -1.18
CA MET A 8 3.53 7.35 -1.93
C MET A 8 3.34 7.61 -3.42
N GLU A 9 4.43 7.47 -4.16
CA GLU A 9 4.49 7.64 -5.61
C GLU A 9 5.15 6.41 -6.26
N ALA A 10 5.00 6.28 -7.58
CA ALA A 10 5.49 5.14 -8.36
C ALA A 10 6.98 4.77 -8.11
N ALA A 11 7.85 5.75 -7.87
CA ALA A 11 9.29 5.50 -7.64
C ALA A 11 9.56 4.73 -6.32
N GLN A 12 8.77 5.01 -5.29
CA GLN A 12 8.88 4.43 -3.95
C GLN A 12 8.24 3.04 -3.92
N VAL A 13 7.20 2.82 -4.73
CA VAL A 13 6.54 1.51 -4.89
C VAL A 13 7.52 0.42 -5.30
N LEU A 14 8.44 0.71 -6.22
CA LEU A 14 9.42 -0.28 -6.69
C LEU A 14 10.36 -0.73 -5.56
N GLN A 15 10.74 0.17 -4.66
CA GLN A 15 11.60 -0.15 -3.52
C GLN A 15 10.84 -0.98 -2.48
N LEU A 16 9.58 -0.63 -2.22
CA LEU A 16 8.70 -1.38 -1.31
C LEU A 16 8.46 -2.81 -1.81
N LYS A 17 8.23 -3.00 -3.11
CA LYS A 17 8.11 -4.34 -3.73
C LYS A 17 9.33 -5.23 -3.44
N LYS A 18 10.54 -4.70 -3.65
CA LYS A 18 11.78 -5.44 -3.38
C LYS A 18 11.95 -5.79 -1.90
N LEU A 19 11.49 -4.91 -1.01
CA LEU A 19 11.57 -5.14 0.44
C LEU A 19 10.64 -6.27 0.89
N PHE A 20 9.47 -6.38 0.26
CA PHE A 20 8.41 -7.29 0.69
C PHE A 20 8.33 -8.59 -0.12
N GLU A 21 9.05 -8.70 -1.24
CA GLU A 21 9.08 -9.84 -2.17
C GLU A 21 9.25 -11.23 -1.52
N ARG A 22 9.79 -11.30 -0.31
CA ARG A 22 10.06 -12.56 0.37
C ARG A 22 8.94 -13.03 1.30
N ASP A 23 8.09 -12.15 1.83
CA ASP A 23 7.09 -12.58 2.83
C ASP A 23 5.91 -11.61 3.09
N TYR A 24 5.06 -11.37 2.08
CA TYR A 24 3.90 -10.47 2.19
C TYR A 24 2.89 -10.87 3.29
N ARG A 25 2.71 -12.17 3.53
CA ARG A 25 1.65 -12.71 4.42
C ARG A 25 1.86 -12.41 5.90
N HIS A 26 3.09 -12.08 6.29
CA HIS A 26 3.44 -11.75 7.67
C HIS A 26 3.67 -10.25 7.88
N ILE A 27 3.42 -9.43 6.86
CA ILE A 27 3.62 -8.00 6.91
C ILE A 27 2.31 -7.28 7.22
N ILE A 28 2.37 -6.41 8.23
CA ILE A 28 1.34 -5.42 8.55
C ILE A 28 1.92 -4.05 8.15
N LEU A 29 1.19 -3.34 7.30
CA LEU A 29 1.54 -2.01 6.80
C LEU A 29 0.55 -1.00 7.40
N ASP A 30 1.05 -0.13 8.29
CA ASP A 30 0.27 0.95 8.89
C ASP A 30 0.35 2.20 7.99
N LEU A 31 -0.81 2.66 7.52
CA LEU A 31 -0.95 3.78 6.60
C LEU A 31 -1.45 5.06 7.26
N ARG A 32 -1.50 5.11 8.60
CA ARG A 32 -2.03 6.25 9.37
C ARG A 32 -1.49 7.61 8.95
N ASP A 33 -0.21 7.67 8.61
CA ASP A 33 0.49 8.93 8.30
C ASP A 33 0.68 9.15 6.78
N VAL A 34 0.04 8.33 5.94
CA VAL A 34 0.02 8.54 4.49
C VAL A 34 -0.96 9.65 4.15
N ARG A 35 -0.47 10.70 3.51
CA ARG A 35 -1.25 11.90 3.16
C ARG A 35 -1.62 11.96 1.70
N LEU A 36 -0.84 11.31 0.83
CA LEU A 36 -1.07 11.28 -0.61
C LEU A 36 -0.56 9.95 -1.16
N ALA A 37 -1.40 9.29 -1.96
CA ALA A 37 -1.05 8.08 -2.69
C ALA A 37 -1.50 8.28 -4.13
N ASP A 38 -0.59 8.13 -5.08
CA ASP A 38 -0.92 8.17 -6.50
C ASP A 38 -1.56 6.84 -6.96
N ARG A 39 -1.93 6.80 -8.24
CA ARG A 39 -2.57 5.63 -8.86
C ARG A 39 -1.72 4.37 -8.76
N ASP A 40 -0.42 4.49 -8.96
CA ASP A 40 0.49 3.33 -8.94
C ASP A 40 0.69 2.82 -7.51
N ALA A 41 0.73 3.72 -6.52
CA ALA A 41 0.73 3.38 -5.11
C ALA A 41 -0.56 2.67 -4.69
N VAL A 42 -1.72 3.16 -5.14
CA VAL A 42 -3.02 2.52 -4.89
C VAL A 42 -3.06 1.11 -5.50
N ARG A 43 -2.63 0.94 -6.74
CA ARG A 43 -2.52 -0.37 -7.41
C ARG A 43 -1.59 -1.33 -6.67
N PHE A 44 -0.48 -0.83 -6.18
CA PHE A 44 0.46 -1.61 -5.38
C PHE A 44 -0.14 -2.08 -4.05
N LEU A 45 -0.77 -1.17 -3.30
CA LEU A 45 -1.40 -1.50 -2.03
C LEU A 45 -2.50 -2.56 -2.20
N ARG A 46 -3.31 -2.44 -3.25
CA ARG A 46 -4.32 -3.43 -3.61
C ARG A 46 -3.70 -4.80 -3.89
N GLY A 47 -2.61 -4.84 -4.65
CA GLY A 47 -1.87 -6.07 -4.95
C GLY A 47 -1.33 -6.72 -3.67
N CYS A 48 -0.71 -5.94 -2.79
CA CYS A 48 -0.19 -6.47 -1.53
C CYS A 48 -1.30 -7.03 -0.62
N GLU A 49 -2.45 -6.37 -0.54
CA GLU A 49 -3.59 -6.88 0.24
C GLU A 49 -4.13 -8.20 -0.34
N ALA A 50 -4.19 -8.31 -1.67
CA ALA A 50 -4.56 -9.55 -2.35
C ALA A 50 -3.54 -10.69 -2.11
N ASP A 51 -2.25 -10.36 -1.97
CA ASP A 51 -1.18 -11.30 -1.66
C ASP A 51 -1.13 -11.69 -0.15
N GLY A 52 -2.05 -11.16 0.66
CA GLY A 52 -2.22 -11.49 2.08
C GLY A 52 -1.54 -10.54 3.06
N MET A 53 -0.99 -9.41 2.58
CA MET A 53 -0.49 -8.35 3.45
C MET A 53 -1.66 -7.64 4.15
N ARG A 54 -1.51 -7.33 5.44
CA ARG A 54 -2.54 -6.58 6.17
C ARG A 54 -2.28 -5.09 6.07
N LEU A 55 -3.27 -4.33 5.62
CA LEU A 55 -3.25 -2.87 5.65
C LEU A 55 -3.99 -2.38 6.90
N GLU A 56 -3.30 -1.69 7.80
CA GLU A 56 -3.88 -1.06 8.99
C GLU A 56 -3.97 0.46 8.85
N ASN A 57 -4.97 1.05 9.51
CA ASN A 57 -5.25 2.49 9.49
C ASN A 57 -5.26 3.09 8.07
N CYS A 58 -5.72 2.30 7.08
CA CYS A 58 -5.83 2.73 5.70
C CYS A 58 -6.76 3.95 5.61
N PRO A 59 -6.26 5.13 5.16
CA PRO A 59 -7.12 6.30 5.01
C PRO A 59 -8.28 6.00 4.05
N ALA A 60 -9.46 6.54 4.36
CA ALA A 60 -10.68 6.28 3.60
C ALA A 60 -10.51 6.57 2.10
N TYR A 61 -9.82 7.65 1.74
CA TYR A 61 -9.56 7.98 0.34
C TYR A 61 -8.75 6.89 -0.37
N VAL A 62 -7.73 6.31 0.28
CA VAL A 62 -6.92 5.23 -0.32
C VAL A 62 -7.78 3.99 -0.53
N ARG A 63 -8.63 3.64 0.44
CA ARG A 63 -9.57 2.52 0.35
C ARG A 63 -10.54 2.71 -0.83
N GLU A 64 -11.16 3.88 -0.92
CA GLU A 64 -12.05 4.22 -2.03
C GLU A 64 -11.36 4.16 -3.39
N TRP A 65 -10.13 4.65 -3.50
CA TRP A 65 -9.36 4.57 -4.74
C TRP A 65 -9.00 3.13 -5.10
N MET A 66 -8.64 2.28 -4.13
CA MET A 66 -8.39 0.85 -4.38
C MET A 66 -9.65 0.15 -4.90
N ASP A 67 -10.82 0.48 -4.35
CA ASP A 67 -12.11 -0.09 -4.77
C ASP A 67 -12.58 0.43 -6.14
N ARG A 68 -12.21 1.67 -6.48
CA ARG A 68 -12.51 2.31 -7.78
C ARG A 68 -11.58 1.86 -8.89
N GLU A 69 -10.36 1.46 -8.55
CA GLU A 69 -9.36 0.89 -9.45
C GLU A 69 -9.76 -0.56 -9.82
N LYS A 70 -10.95 -0.72 -10.42
CA LYS A 70 -11.37 -1.97 -11.06
C LYS A 70 -10.87 -1.96 -12.50
N ASP A 71 -9.81 -2.76 -12.70
CA ASP A 71 -9.15 -3.09 -13.98
C ASP A 71 -8.57 -1.91 -14.79
#